data_AF-A0A940RI54-F1
#
_entry.id   AF-A0A940RI54-F1
#
_cell.length_a   1.000
_cell.length_b   1.000
_cell.length_c   1.000
_cell.angle_alpha   90.00
_cell.angle_beta   90.00
_cell.angle_gamma   90.00
#
_symmetry.space_group_name_H-M   'P 1'
#
loop_
_entity.id
_entity.type
_entity.pdbx_description
1 polymer ?
#
loop_
_entity_poly.entity_id
_entity_poly.type
_entity_poly.pdbx_seq_one_letter_code
_entity_poly.pdbx_strand_id
1 'polypeptide(L)'
;MFAKLQWDIDQFDEIQREMPDIAEPLGFAAINVCISASSLRNWTVAAFIQRRRSEGKPVRERDVVNHIYAHVQQQKMCEDIANTAKHSGFAEREWPGGSVSINFDEATEGSPGGYVLRHLHQNGKITSIALNAFAAMEGCWWGELQNLGFPFPNTPPEWRRRKLAAAFGDGR
;
A
#
# COMPACT_ATOMS: atom_id res chain seq x y z
N MET A 1 9.81 7.58 -3.62
CA MET A 1 8.69 7.12 -2.75
C MET A 1 8.05 5.84 -3.28
N PHE A 2 7.60 5.78 -4.54
CA PHE A 2 6.97 4.57 -5.09
C PHE A 2 7.84 3.29 -4.98
N ALA A 3 9.15 3.39 -5.24
CA ALA A 3 10.06 2.25 -5.07
C ALA A 3 10.12 1.68 -3.64
N LYS A 4 9.80 2.48 -2.61
CA LYS A 4 9.71 2.01 -1.21
C LYS A 4 8.41 1.25 -0.98
N LEU A 5 7.30 1.71 -1.56
CA LEU A 5 6.04 0.95 -1.55
C LEU A 5 6.23 -0.41 -2.22
N GLN A 6 6.84 -0.44 -3.41
CA GLN A 6 7.16 -1.70 -4.10
C GLN A 6 8.04 -2.64 -3.26
N TRP A 7 9.05 -2.09 -2.56
CA TRP A 7 9.90 -2.86 -1.67
C TRP A 7 9.10 -3.50 -0.54
N ASP A 8 8.24 -2.74 0.15
CA ASP A 8 7.50 -3.30 1.30
C ASP A 8 6.47 -4.34 0.86
N ILE A 9 5.85 -4.16 -0.31
CA ILE A 9 4.92 -5.15 -0.88
C ILE A 9 5.69 -6.43 -1.20
N ASP A 10 6.86 -6.32 -1.83
CA ASP A 10 7.72 -7.45 -2.14
C ASP A 10 8.19 -8.20 -0.87
N GLN A 11 8.55 -7.47 0.18
CA GLN A 11 8.88 -8.06 1.49
C GLN A 11 7.68 -8.74 2.15
N PHE A 12 6.50 -8.14 2.07
CA PHE A 12 5.26 -8.76 2.56
C PHE A 12 4.99 -10.08 1.82
N ASP A 13 5.07 -10.07 0.49
CA ASP A 13 4.83 -11.26 -0.32
C ASP A 13 5.87 -12.37 -0.06
N GLU A 14 7.13 -12.01 0.25
CA GLU A 14 8.17 -12.97 0.66
C GLU A 14 7.85 -13.60 2.01
N ILE A 15 7.59 -12.77 3.03
CA ILE A 15 7.26 -13.24 4.39
C ILE A 15 6.04 -14.15 4.36
N GLN A 16 5.03 -13.78 3.57
CA GLN A 16 3.84 -14.60 3.42
C GLN A 16 4.13 -15.97 2.79
N ARG A 17 5.07 -16.05 1.84
CA ARG A 17 5.47 -17.30 1.19
C ARG A 17 6.36 -18.16 2.09
N GLU A 18 7.27 -17.54 2.82
CA GLU A 18 8.27 -18.24 3.65
C GLU A 18 7.74 -18.64 5.03
N MET A 19 6.84 -17.83 5.61
CA MET A 19 6.34 -17.97 6.97
C MET A 19 4.81 -17.75 7.02
N PRO A 20 4.00 -18.54 6.28
CA PRO A 20 2.54 -18.35 6.21
C PRO A 20 1.84 -18.56 7.55
N ASP A 21 2.47 -19.31 8.47
CA ASP A 21 1.91 -19.74 9.75
C ASP A 21 2.40 -18.89 10.95
N ILE A 22 3.11 -17.78 10.70
CA ILE A 22 3.57 -16.87 11.77
C ILE A 22 2.93 -15.49 11.58
N ALA A 23 2.05 -15.10 12.50
CA ALA A 23 1.24 -13.89 12.38
C ALA A 23 2.05 -12.60 12.54
N GLU A 24 3.00 -12.56 13.48
CA GLU A 24 3.66 -11.34 13.90
C GLU A 24 4.53 -10.73 12.78
N PRO A 25 5.43 -11.48 12.09
CA PRO A 25 6.23 -10.93 10.99
C PRO A 25 5.35 -10.40 9.85
N LEU A 26 4.27 -11.12 9.52
CA LEU A 26 3.36 -10.71 8.46
C LEU A 26 2.58 -9.45 8.85
N GLY A 27 2.15 -9.35 10.11
CA GLY A 27 1.50 -8.15 10.64
C GLY A 27 2.39 -6.91 10.56
N PHE A 28 3.66 -7.02 10.96
CA PHE A 28 4.62 -5.91 10.85
C PHE A 28 4.90 -5.53 9.39
N ALA A 29 5.04 -6.52 8.50
CA ALA A 29 5.22 -6.27 7.07
C ALA A 29 4.01 -5.54 6.46
N ALA A 30 2.79 -5.95 6.81
CA ALA A 30 1.56 -5.29 6.36
C ALA A 30 1.49 -3.83 6.84
N ILE A 31 1.83 -3.58 8.10
CA ILE A 31 1.91 -2.21 8.66
C ILE A 31 2.91 -1.37 7.87
N ASN A 32 4.08 -1.92 7.52
CA ASN A 32 5.09 -1.22 6.72
C ASN A 32 4.57 -0.85 5.32
N VAL A 33 3.87 -1.77 4.64
CA VAL A 33 3.20 -1.48 3.36
C VAL A 33 2.23 -0.31 3.51
N CYS A 34 1.36 -0.34 4.52
CA CYS A 34 0.38 0.71 4.77
C CYS A 34 1.04 2.06 5.07
N ILE A 35 2.10 2.06 5.86
CA ILE A 35 2.92 3.23 6.16
C ILE A 35 3.51 3.83 4.88
N SER A 36 4.08 2.99 4.01
CA SER A 36 4.66 3.44 2.75
C SER A 36 3.62 3.96 1.77
N ALA A 37 2.42 3.35 1.72
CA ALA A 37 1.31 3.84 0.91
C ALA A 37 0.83 5.21 1.40
N SER A 38 0.66 5.39 2.71
CA SER A 38 0.33 6.69 3.33
C SER A 38 1.38 7.76 3.03
N SER A 39 2.67 7.42 3.21
CA SER A 39 3.78 8.32 2.90
C SER A 39 3.88 8.66 1.41
N LEU A 40 3.58 7.71 0.52
CA LEU A 40 3.52 7.95 -0.92
C LEU A 40 2.39 8.94 -1.25
N ARG A 41 1.18 8.75 -0.71
CA ARG A 41 0.06 9.70 -0.91
C ARG A 41 0.42 11.11 -0.49
N ASN A 42 0.96 11.28 0.72
CA ASN A 42 1.36 12.60 1.23
C ASN A 42 2.37 13.28 0.30
N TRP A 43 3.39 12.53 -0.13
CA TRP A 43 4.39 13.04 -1.05
C TRP A 43 3.79 13.41 -2.42
N THR A 44 2.95 12.54 -2.99
CA THR A 44 2.31 12.74 -4.30
C THR A 44 1.44 14.01 -4.28
N VAL A 45 0.61 14.17 -3.25
CA VAL A 45 -0.25 15.35 -3.09
C VAL A 45 0.58 16.62 -3.01
N ALA A 46 1.61 16.64 -2.14
CA ALA A 46 2.48 17.81 -1.97
C ALA A 46 3.20 18.16 -3.28
N ALA A 47 3.81 17.17 -3.94
CA ALA A 47 4.56 17.38 -5.18
C ALA A 47 3.65 17.83 -6.33
N PHE A 48 2.45 17.24 -6.45
CA PHE A 48 1.48 17.61 -7.48
C PHE A 48 0.97 19.04 -7.28
N ILE A 49 0.54 19.40 -6.07
CA ILE A 49 0.07 20.76 -5.75
C ILE A 49 1.17 21.79 -6.02
N GLN A 50 2.41 21.50 -5.59
CA GLN A 50 3.54 22.39 -5.82
C GLN A 50 3.77 22.64 -7.32
N ARG A 51 3.76 21.59 -8.14
CA ARG A 51 3.90 21.71 -9.60
C ARG A 51 2.74 22.49 -10.24
N ARG A 52 1.50 22.20 -9.83
CA ARG A 52 0.31 22.92 -10.31
C ARG A 52 0.33 24.40 -9.95
N ARG A 53 0.85 24.74 -8.77
CA ARG A 53 1.07 26.13 -8.34
C ARG A 53 2.11 26.84 -9.21
N SER A 54 3.23 26.19 -9.54
CA SER A 54 4.24 26.79 -10.43
C SER A 54 3.75 26.97 -11.87
N GLU A 55 2.78 26.16 -12.32
CA GLU A 55 2.10 26.30 -13.61
C GLU A 55 0.99 27.36 -13.62
N GLY A 56 0.75 28.05 -12.50
CA GLY A 56 -0.35 29.02 -12.37
C GLY A 56 -1.76 28.40 -12.35
N LYS A 57 -1.86 27.09 -12.09
CA LYS A 57 -3.12 26.33 -12.07
C LYS A 57 -3.36 25.70 -10.69
N PRO A 58 -3.51 26.48 -9.61
CA PRO A 58 -3.63 25.96 -8.26
C PRO A 58 -4.84 25.02 -8.15
N VAL A 59 -4.65 23.92 -7.42
CA VAL A 59 -5.69 22.92 -7.13
C VAL A 59 -5.83 22.79 -5.62
N ARG A 60 -7.02 22.41 -5.14
CA ARG A 60 -7.22 22.18 -3.70
C ARG A 60 -6.73 20.79 -3.33
N GLU A 61 -6.11 20.68 -2.16
CA GLU A 61 -5.60 19.42 -1.64
C GLU A 61 -6.68 18.33 -1.59
N ARG A 62 -7.87 18.69 -1.08
CA ARG A 62 -9.01 17.78 -0.99
C ARG A 62 -9.38 17.15 -2.34
N ASP A 63 -9.31 17.91 -3.42
CA ASP A 63 -9.70 17.42 -4.75
C ASP A 63 -8.68 16.39 -5.26
N VAL A 64 -7.39 16.63 -5.00
CA VAL A 64 -6.30 15.70 -5.35
C VAL A 64 -6.40 14.42 -4.52
N VAL A 65 -6.66 14.53 -3.21
CA VAL A 65 -6.83 13.37 -2.34
C VAL A 65 -8.03 12.52 -2.77
N ASN A 66 -9.18 13.15 -3.05
CA ASN A 66 -10.36 12.43 -3.53
C ASN A 66 -10.11 11.74 -4.88
N HIS A 67 -9.33 12.37 -5.78
CA HIS A 67 -8.94 11.78 -7.05
C HIS A 67 -8.09 10.52 -6.84
N ILE A 68 -7.09 10.58 -5.94
CA ILE A 68 -6.25 9.42 -5.60
C ILE A 68 -7.11 8.29 -5.01
N TYR A 69 -8.03 8.59 -4.09
CA TYR A 69 -8.90 7.56 -3.50
C TYR A 69 -9.83 6.88 -4.52
N ALA A 70 -10.20 7.58 -5.59
CA ALA A 70 -11.00 6.99 -6.67
C ALA A 70 -10.19 5.99 -7.53
N HIS A 71 -8.87 6.15 -7.63
CA HIS A 71 -7.99 5.33 -8.48
C HIS A 71 -7.17 4.29 -7.69
N VAL A 72 -6.92 4.55 -6.41
CA VAL A 72 -6.18 3.68 -5.49
C VAL A 72 -7.11 3.30 -4.33
N GLN A 73 -7.97 2.32 -4.57
CA GLN A 73 -9.08 1.96 -3.66
C GLN A 73 -8.60 1.55 -2.26
N GLN A 74 -7.43 0.91 -2.17
CA GLN A 74 -6.84 0.44 -0.91
C GLN A 74 -6.17 1.56 -0.11
N GLN A 75 -6.04 2.75 -0.67
CA GLN A 75 -5.28 3.83 -0.05
C GLN A 75 -5.87 4.25 1.30
N LYS A 76 -7.19 4.40 1.38
CA LYS A 76 -7.86 4.83 2.61
C LYS A 76 -7.63 3.82 3.75
N MET A 77 -7.78 2.53 3.47
CA MET A 77 -7.48 1.45 4.42
C MET A 77 -6.03 1.53 4.93
N CYS A 78 -5.07 1.73 4.02
CA CYS A 78 -3.66 1.82 4.39
C CYS A 78 -3.37 3.03 5.29
N GLU A 79 -4.07 4.14 5.07
CA GLU A 79 -3.94 5.32 5.92
C GLU A 79 -4.52 5.09 7.31
N ASP A 80 -5.69 4.44 7.39
CA ASP A 80 -6.30 4.09 8.67
C ASP A 80 -5.35 3.18 9.49
N ILE A 81 -4.80 2.13 8.87
CA ILE A 81 -3.80 1.23 9.50
C ILE A 81 -2.53 1.98 9.90
N ALA A 82 -1.97 2.79 9.00
CA ALA A 82 -0.74 3.53 9.26
C ALA A 82 -0.90 4.54 10.40
N ASN A 83 -2.07 5.18 10.50
CA ASN A 83 -2.38 6.14 11.56
C ASN A 83 -2.49 5.46 12.93
N THR A 84 -3.11 4.28 13.01
CA THR A 84 -3.13 3.47 14.25
C THR A 84 -1.72 3.06 14.69
N ALA A 85 -0.84 2.75 13.73
CA ALA A 85 0.54 2.34 14.04
C ALA A 85 1.49 3.50 14.42
N LYS A 86 1.23 4.74 13.95
CA LYS A 86 2.19 5.87 14.06
C LYS A 86 1.92 6.88 15.19
N HIS A 87 0.70 7.03 15.71
CA HIS A 87 0.38 8.16 16.60
C HIS A 87 -0.51 7.85 17.81
N SER A 88 -0.12 8.39 18.97
CA SER A 88 -0.91 8.60 20.19
C SER A 88 -1.99 9.69 20.07
N GLY A 89 -2.01 10.41 18.94
CA GLY A 89 -2.98 11.47 18.62
C GLY A 89 -3.97 10.99 17.56
N PHE A 90 -4.88 10.12 17.98
CA PHE A 90 -5.94 9.60 17.13
C PHE A 90 -6.99 10.68 16.84
N ALA A 91 -7.34 10.86 15.57
CA ALA A 91 -8.56 11.56 15.17
C ALA A 91 -9.51 10.53 14.56
N GLU A 92 -10.39 9.98 15.40
CA GLU A 92 -11.44 8.96 15.12
C GLU A 92 -12.44 9.35 14.01
N ARG A 93 -12.26 10.51 13.37
CA ARG A 93 -13.28 11.18 12.54
C ARG A 93 -13.67 10.40 11.28
N GLU A 94 -12.80 9.55 10.74
CA GLU A 94 -13.09 8.80 9.50
C GLU A 94 -13.18 7.28 9.67
N TRP A 95 -12.83 6.75 10.85
CA TRP A 95 -12.91 5.33 11.17
C TRP A 95 -13.47 5.08 12.59
N PRO A 96 -14.61 5.67 12.96
CA PRO A 96 -15.17 5.50 14.30
C PRO A 96 -15.57 4.04 14.50
N GLY A 97 -15.01 3.42 15.54
CA GLY A 97 -15.34 2.05 15.97
C GLY A 97 -14.90 0.94 15.01
N GLY A 98 -14.02 1.21 14.05
CA GLY A 98 -13.44 0.17 13.21
C GLY A 98 -12.20 -0.49 13.82
N SER A 99 -11.86 -1.68 13.32
CA SER A 99 -10.69 -2.44 13.78
C SER A 99 -9.98 -3.15 12.64
N VAL A 100 -8.70 -3.42 12.84
CA VAL A 100 -7.90 -4.24 11.93
C VAL A 100 -7.62 -5.55 12.64
N SER A 101 -7.87 -6.67 11.96
CA SER A 101 -7.60 -8.01 12.49
C SER A 101 -6.73 -8.79 11.53
N ILE A 102 -5.79 -9.55 12.08
CA ILE A 102 -5.05 -10.57 11.37
C ILE A 102 -5.77 -11.89 11.65
N ASN A 103 -6.27 -12.54 10.61
CA ASN A 103 -6.96 -13.83 10.72
C ASN A 103 -6.27 -14.85 9.84
N PHE A 104 -6.22 -16.10 10.25
CA PHE A 104 -5.77 -17.18 9.37
C PHE A 104 -6.95 -17.63 8.51
N ASP A 105 -6.82 -17.52 7.19
CA ASP A 105 -7.78 -18.12 6.26
C ASP A 105 -7.26 -19.51 5.88
N GLU A 106 -8.10 -20.52 6.01
CA GLU A 106 -7.77 -21.88 5.59
C GLU A 106 -7.57 -21.94 4.07
N ALA A 107 -6.73 -22.88 3.62
CA ALA A 107 -6.52 -23.10 2.20
C ALA A 107 -7.83 -23.48 1.50
N THR A 108 -8.06 -22.91 0.32
CA THR A 108 -9.16 -23.28 -0.57
C THR A 108 -8.59 -23.90 -1.84
N GLU A 109 -9.45 -24.49 -2.68
CA GLU A 109 -9.04 -25.06 -3.97
C GLU A 109 -8.37 -24.02 -4.90
N GLY A 110 -8.61 -22.72 -4.70
CA GLY A 110 -8.05 -21.63 -5.49
C GLY A 110 -7.02 -20.74 -4.76
N SER A 111 -6.74 -20.98 -3.47
CA SER A 111 -5.83 -20.13 -2.70
C SER A 111 -5.12 -20.89 -1.57
N PRO A 112 -3.80 -20.75 -1.40
CA PRO A 112 -3.12 -21.28 -0.24
C PRO A 112 -3.67 -20.64 1.04
N GLY A 113 -3.66 -21.40 2.13
CA GLY A 113 -4.02 -20.89 3.45
C GLY A 113 -2.96 -19.91 3.94
N GLY A 114 -3.36 -18.96 4.79
CA GLY A 114 -2.44 -17.98 5.34
C GLY A 114 -3.11 -16.84 6.07
N TYR A 115 -2.30 -16.03 6.73
CA TYR A 115 -2.80 -14.88 7.46
C TYR A 115 -3.25 -13.74 6.53
N VAL A 116 -4.50 -13.32 6.68
CA VAL A 116 -5.11 -12.17 6.02
C VAL A 116 -5.26 -10.98 6.97
N LEU A 117 -4.98 -9.78 6.48
CA LEU A 117 -5.34 -8.55 7.18
C LEU A 117 -6.76 -8.13 6.74
N ARG A 118 -7.68 -8.03 7.70
CA ARG A 118 -9.06 -7.60 7.46
C ARG A 118 -9.30 -6.21 8.03
N HIS A 119 -9.86 -5.35 7.20
CA HIS A 119 -10.37 -4.04 7.61
C HIS A 119 -11.85 -4.15 7.97
N LEU A 120 -12.16 -4.01 9.27
CA LEU A 120 -13.50 -4.13 9.84
C LEU A 120 -14.04 -2.74 10.16
N HIS A 121 -15.24 -2.44 9.66
CA HIS A 121 -15.99 -1.26 10.09
C HIS A 121 -16.82 -1.56 11.34
N GLN A 122 -17.28 -0.52 12.04
CA GLN A 122 -18.11 -0.61 13.25
C GLN A 122 -19.36 -1.49 13.10
N ASN A 123 -19.91 -1.61 11.89
CA ASN A 123 -21.05 -2.48 11.58
C ASN A 123 -20.65 -3.95 11.33
N GLY A 124 -19.40 -4.33 11.59
CA GLY A 124 -18.85 -5.66 11.33
C GLY A 124 -18.58 -5.96 9.85
N LYS A 125 -18.80 -4.99 8.94
CA LYS A 125 -18.57 -5.20 7.51
C LYS A 125 -17.07 -5.22 7.22
N ILE A 126 -16.62 -6.29 6.58
CA ILE A 126 -15.29 -6.40 6.00
C ILE A 126 -15.31 -5.68 4.65
N THR A 127 -14.42 -4.72 4.45
CA THR A 127 -14.31 -3.98 3.18
C THR A 127 -13.08 -4.34 2.36
N SER A 128 -12.05 -4.94 2.96
CA SER A 128 -10.83 -5.32 2.25
C SER A 128 -10.08 -6.45 2.95
N ILE A 129 -9.41 -7.29 2.15
CA ILE A 129 -8.56 -8.41 2.55
C ILE A 129 -7.19 -8.19 1.91
N ALA A 130 -6.15 -7.99 2.70
CA ALA A 130 -4.87 -7.48 2.18
C ALA A 130 -4.08 -8.46 1.31
N LEU A 131 -4.34 -9.77 1.41
CA LEU A 131 -3.54 -10.83 0.79
C LEU A 131 -3.39 -10.67 -0.74
N ASN A 132 -4.43 -10.15 -1.40
CA ASN A 132 -4.43 -9.86 -2.84
C ASN A 132 -4.47 -8.36 -3.16
N ALA A 133 -4.61 -7.52 -2.13
CA ALA A 133 -4.90 -6.10 -2.33
C ALA A 133 -3.63 -5.26 -2.47
N PHE A 134 -2.49 -5.69 -1.89
CA PHE A 134 -1.24 -4.94 -1.98
C PHE A 134 -0.60 -4.99 -3.37
N ALA A 135 -0.55 -6.16 -4.01
CA ALA A 135 -0.09 -6.26 -5.40
C ALA A 135 -0.96 -5.44 -6.36
N ALA A 136 -2.29 -5.48 -6.21
CA ALA A 136 -3.20 -4.63 -6.97
C ALA A 136 -2.96 -3.13 -6.70
N MET A 137 -2.69 -2.78 -5.44
CA MET A 137 -2.38 -1.41 -5.04
C MET A 137 -1.06 -0.90 -5.65
N GLU A 138 -0.03 -1.73 -5.82
CA GLU A 138 1.18 -1.37 -6.58
C GLU A 138 0.81 -0.93 -8.00
N GLY A 139 -0.02 -1.72 -8.68
CA GLY A 139 -0.50 -1.43 -10.04
C GLY A 139 -1.36 -0.16 -10.12
N CYS A 140 -2.28 0.03 -9.17
CA CYS A 140 -3.08 1.25 -9.06
C CYS A 140 -2.20 2.49 -8.85
N TRP A 141 -1.23 2.44 -7.94
CA TRP A 141 -0.31 3.55 -7.70
C TRP A 141 0.60 3.83 -8.88
N TRP A 142 1.05 2.79 -9.59
CA TRP A 142 1.81 2.94 -10.83
C TRP A 142 1.01 3.73 -11.85
N GLY A 143 -0.21 3.28 -12.17
CA GLY A 143 -1.09 3.95 -13.13
C GLY A 143 -1.45 5.37 -12.71
N GLU A 144 -1.74 5.58 -11.43
CA GLU A 144 -2.11 6.90 -10.91
C GLU A 144 -0.96 7.92 -11.00
N LEU A 145 0.26 7.52 -10.63
CA LEU A 145 1.42 8.40 -10.77
C LEU A 145 1.70 8.74 -12.24
N GLN A 146 1.46 7.80 -13.17
CA GLN A 146 1.54 8.06 -14.62
C GLN A 146 0.45 9.04 -15.08
N ASN A 147 -0.79 8.87 -14.63
CA ASN A 147 -1.92 9.77 -14.93
C ASN A 147 -1.65 11.19 -14.43
N LEU A 148 -1.05 11.30 -13.24
CA LEU A 148 -0.60 12.56 -12.67
C LEU A 148 0.70 13.08 -13.34
N GLY A 149 1.25 12.39 -14.33
CA GLY A 149 2.42 12.83 -15.10
C GLY A 149 3.71 12.88 -14.28
N PHE A 150 3.87 12.01 -13.28
CA PHE A 150 5.15 11.84 -12.60
C PHE A 150 6.12 11.03 -13.48
N PRO A 151 7.42 11.40 -13.50
CA PRO A 151 8.40 10.65 -14.27
C PRO A 151 8.63 9.28 -13.64
N PHE A 152 8.64 8.24 -14.47
CA PHE A 152 9.05 6.91 -14.08
C PHE A 152 10.33 6.50 -14.79
N PRO A 153 11.30 5.92 -14.06
CA PRO A 153 12.45 5.32 -14.71
C PRO A 153 11.98 4.12 -15.55
N ASN A 154 12.48 4.01 -16.78
CA ASN A 154 12.26 2.83 -17.64
C ASN A 154 12.93 1.56 -17.07
N THR A 155 13.76 1.70 -16.05
CA THR A 155 14.48 0.62 -15.39
C THR A 155 13.94 0.39 -13.98
N PRO A 156 13.73 -0.87 -13.55
CA PRO A 156 13.39 -1.19 -12.17
C PRO A 156 14.43 -0.64 -11.18
N PRO A 157 14.04 -0.36 -9.92
CA PRO A 157 14.99 0.07 -8.89
C PRO A 157 16.08 -0.99 -8.66
N GLU A 158 17.25 -0.53 -8.20
CA GLU A 158 18.45 -1.37 -8.08
C GLU A 158 18.24 -2.63 -7.24
N TRP A 159 17.48 -2.54 -6.14
CA TRP A 159 17.16 -3.70 -5.31
C TRP A 159 16.40 -4.79 -6.09
N ARG A 160 15.44 -4.40 -6.95
CA ARG A 160 14.63 -5.33 -7.73
C ARG A 160 15.47 -5.97 -8.82
N ARG A 161 16.39 -5.20 -9.41
CA ARG A 161 17.39 -5.73 -10.35
C ARG A 161 18.30 -6.76 -9.70
N ARG A 162 18.86 -6.46 -8.51
CA ARG A 162 19.70 -7.40 -7.74
C ARG A 162 18.94 -8.68 -7.41
N LYS A 163 17.67 -8.56 -7.02
CA LYS A 163 16.80 -9.70 -6.72
C LYS A 163 16.51 -10.57 -7.94
N LEU A 164 16.18 -9.96 -9.08
CA LEU A 164 15.97 -10.68 -10.34
C LEU A 164 17.26 -11.38 -10.81
N ALA A 165 18.41 -10.71 -10.72
CA ALA A 165 19.70 -11.30 -11.05
C ALA A 165 20.05 -12.49 -10.14
N ALA A 166 19.71 -12.41 -8.84
CA ALA A 166 19.88 -13.54 -7.93
C ALA A 166 18.95 -14.72 -8.26
N ALA A 167 17.71 -14.46 -8.67
CA ALA A 167 16.71 -15.49 -8.96
C ALA A 167 16.95 -16.21 -10.31
N PHE A 168 17.41 -15.48 -11.34
CA PHE A 168 17.55 -16.01 -12.69
C PHE A 168 19.02 -16.18 -13.14
N GLY A 169 19.98 -15.83 -12.28
CA GLY A 169 21.38 -15.72 -12.62
C GLY A 169 21.66 -14.46 -13.47
N ASP A 170 22.85 -13.89 -13.33
CA ASP A 170 23.36 -12.96 -14.35
C ASP A 170 23.45 -13.76 -15.66
N GLY A 171 22.51 -13.52 -16.58
CA GLY A 171 22.63 -13.96 -17.96
C GLY A 171 23.89 -13.33 -18.56
N ARG A 172 25.02 -14.03 -18.42
CA ARG A 172 26.23 -13.79 -19.19
C ARG A 172 26.14 -14.54 -20.51
#